data_AF-A0A1Y5EHF8-F1
#
_entry.id   AF-A0A1Y5EHF8-F1
#
_cell.length_a   1.000
_cell.length_b   1.000
_cell.length_c   1.000
_cell.angle_alpha   90.00
_cell.angle_beta   90.00
_cell.angle_gamma   90.00
#
_symmetry.space_group_name_H-M   'P 1'
#
loop_
_entity.id
_entity.type
_entity.pdbx_description
1 polymer ?
#
loop_
_entity_poly.entity_id
_entity_poly.type
_entity_poly.pdbx_seq_one_letter_code
_entity_poly.pdbx_strand_id
1 'polypeptide(L)'
;MTHSNIKPDDMPSALPGFEDINRYWDTSHGYYSAKILPGQYYVSNNDELIATVLGSCISVCVTDKVAGIGGMNHFMLPIYSREQADSWGSTVISAETRYGNFAMEHMINDVIKHGGVKNRLELKVIGGGRVMDQMTDIGLRNISFVYDYIANERLQLVKEDVGDRYPRKVLFHVKTGKVKVRKLKKVNNSTLLERDSEYLSKLNTQTVGGSVDLF
;
A
#
# COMPACT_ATOMS: atom_id res chain seq x y z
N MET A 1 -1.53 14.65 -25.21
CA MET A 1 -0.62 15.72 -24.74
C MET A 1 0.73 15.06 -24.48
N THR A 2 1.76 15.50 -25.19
CA THR A 2 3.15 15.05 -25.02
C THR A 2 3.67 15.60 -23.70
N HIS A 3 3.88 14.75 -22.69
CA HIS A 3 4.53 15.17 -21.46
C HIS A 3 6.01 15.43 -21.76
N SER A 4 6.49 16.61 -21.37
CA SER A 4 7.89 16.98 -21.50
C SER A 4 8.73 16.09 -20.58
N ASN A 5 9.82 15.51 -21.09
CA ASN A 5 10.79 14.79 -20.26
C ASN A 5 11.70 15.73 -19.45
N ILE A 6 11.52 17.05 -19.60
CA ILE A 6 12.29 18.07 -18.90
C ILE A 6 11.76 18.17 -17.47
N LYS A 7 12.66 18.00 -16.51
CA LYS A 7 12.37 18.18 -15.08
C LYS A 7 11.94 19.64 -14.83
N PRO A 8 10.81 19.89 -14.16
CA PRO A 8 10.44 21.22 -13.70
C PRO A 8 11.50 21.79 -12.74
N ASP A 9 11.64 23.11 -12.73
CA ASP A 9 12.64 23.78 -11.89
C ASP A 9 12.39 23.51 -10.40
N ASP A 10 11.12 23.53 -9.98
CA ASP A 10 10.71 23.33 -8.58
C ASP A 10 9.88 22.06 -8.38
N MET A 11 10.21 21.31 -7.33
CA MET A 11 9.39 20.19 -6.86
C MET A 11 8.24 20.75 -6.01
N PRO A 12 6.96 20.45 -6.31
CA PRO A 12 5.84 20.86 -5.48
C PRO A 12 6.00 20.31 -4.05
N SER A 13 5.67 21.08 -3.03
CA SER A 13 5.74 20.62 -1.64
C SER A 13 4.81 19.43 -1.39
N ALA A 14 5.23 18.51 -0.51
CA ALA A 14 4.36 17.46 -0.01
C ALA A 14 3.30 18.03 0.94
N LEU A 15 2.20 17.30 1.15
CA LEU A 15 1.26 17.62 2.22
C LEU A 15 1.93 17.47 3.60
N PRO A 16 1.49 18.24 4.61
CA PRO A 16 2.05 18.14 5.96
C PRO A 16 2.00 16.71 6.50
N GLY A 17 3.12 16.23 7.08
CA GLY A 17 3.28 14.87 7.60
C GLY A 17 3.84 13.86 6.60
N PHE A 18 4.14 14.28 5.37
CA PHE A 18 4.77 13.43 4.34
C PHE A 18 6.10 14.00 3.81
N GLU A 19 6.75 14.87 4.58
CA GLU A 19 8.03 15.51 4.21
C GLU A 19 9.15 14.48 4.02
N ASP A 20 9.10 13.39 4.80
CA ASP A 20 10.10 12.32 4.76
C ASP A 20 9.91 11.32 3.61
N ILE A 21 8.83 11.45 2.83
CA ILE A 21 8.59 10.57 1.68
C ILE A 21 9.58 10.91 0.57
N ASN A 22 10.35 9.90 0.17
CA ASN A 22 11.31 10.03 -0.91
C ASN A 22 10.60 10.32 -2.24
N ARG A 23 10.70 11.57 -2.70
CA ARG A 23 10.16 12.06 -3.98
C ARG A 23 11.28 12.40 -4.94
N TYR A 24 11.17 11.93 -6.17
CA TYR A 24 12.19 12.11 -7.21
C TYR A 24 11.53 12.34 -8.57
N TRP A 25 12.28 12.91 -9.51
CA TRP A 25 11.80 13.06 -10.89
C TRP A 25 11.93 11.73 -11.65
N ASP A 26 10.81 11.17 -12.10
CA ASP A 26 10.78 9.98 -12.96
C ASP A 26 10.81 10.41 -14.43
N THR A 27 12.02 10.43 -15.01
CA THR A 27 12.26 10.79 -16.41
C THR A 27 11.56 9.87 -17.41
N SER A 28 11.22 8.63 -17.02
CA SER A 28 10.56 7.68 -17.92
C SER A 28 9.06 7.95 -18.06
N HIS A 29 8.47 8.67 -17.10
CA HIS A 29 7.06 9.01 -17.10
C HIS A 29 6.80 10.52 -17.21
N GLY A 30 7.80 11.36 -16.97
CA GLY A 30 7.67 12.83 -17.01
C GLY A 30 6.87 13.37 -15.82
N TYR A 31 7.04 12.77 -14.64
CA TYR A 31 6.36 13.17 -13.40
C TYR A 31 7.30 13.07 -12.21
N TYR A 32 7.04 13.86 -11.17
CA TYR A 32 7.54 13.50 -9.84
C TYR A 32 6.91 12.19 -9.39
N SER A 33 7.69 11.38 -8.66
CA SER A 33 7.25 10.12 -8.12
C SER A 33 7.67 9.99 -6.66
N ALA A 34 6.69 9.76 -5.79
CA ALA A 34 6.90 9.34 -4.41
C ALA A 34 7.12 7.83 -4.34
N LYS A 35 8.21 7.39 -3.73
CA LYS A 35 8.48 5.98 -3.47
C LYS A 35 8.05 5.62 -2.05
N ILE A 36 7.12 4.68 -1.92
CA ILE A 36 6.71 4.13 -0.62
C ILE A 36 7.27 2.73 -0.41
N LEU A 37 7.68 2.45 0.82
CA LEU A 37 8.20 1.17 1.30
C LEU A 37 7.14 0.46 2.16
N PRO A 38 7.33 -0.83 2.50
CA PRO A 38 6.41 -1.53 3.40
C PRO A 38 6.21 -0.77 4.71
N GLY A 39 4.95 -0.68 5.15
CA GLY A 39 4.52 0.07 6.33
C GLY A 39 4.27 1.56 6.09
N GLN A 40 4.56 2.07 4.89
CA GLN A 40 4.33 3.47 4.53
C GLN A 40 3.05 3.64 3.72
N TYR A 41 2.48 4.83 3.82
CA TYR A 41 1.48 5.34 2.88
C TYR A 41 1.85 6.76 2.50
N TYR A 42 1.29 7.23 1.39
CA TYR A 42 1.46 8.61 0.94
C TYR A 42 0.15 9.13 0.37
N VAL A 43 -0.21 10.35 0.75
CA VAL A 43 -1.36 11.09 0.23
C VAL A 43 -0.86 12.37 -0.43
N SER A 44 -1.46 12.71 -1.57
CA SER A 44 -1.09 13.91 -2.32
C SER A 44 -2.26 14.46 -3.10
N ASN A 45 -2.23 15.77 -3.34
CA ASN A 45 -3.08 16.50 -4.28
C ASN A 45 -2.26 17.10 -5.45
N ASN A 46 -0.97 16.80 -5.52
CA ASN A 46 -0.10 17.18 -6.63
C ASN A 46 -0.35 16.28 -7.86
N ASP A 47 0.05 16.78 -9.03
CA ASP A 47 0.05 15.97 -10.25
C ASP A 47 1.30 15.08 -10.30
N GLU A 48 1.29 13.99 -9.54
CA GLU A 48 2.45 13.12 -9.36
C GLU A 48 2.09 11.63 -9.28
N LEU A 49 3.13 10.79 -9.28
CA LEU A 49 3.04 9.36 -9.18
C LEU A 49 3.37 8.88 -7.76
N ILE A 50 2.76 7.78 -7.33
CA ILE A 50 3.21 7.00 -6.17
C ILE A 50 3.65 5.64 -6.68
N ALA A 51 4.85 5.20 -6.28
CA ALA A 51 5.47 3.99 -6.79
C ALA A 51 5.87 3.04 -5.66
N THR A 52 5.63 1.75 -5.87
CA THR A 52 6.12 0.70 -4.98
C THR A 52 6.33 -0.62 -5.71
N VAL A 53 6.94 -1.60 -5.03
CA VAL A 53 7.10 -2.97 -5.51
C VAL A 53 6.55 -3.91 -4.45
N LEU A 54 5.64 -4.78 -4.87
CA LEU A 54 4.90 -5.70 -4.01
C LEU A 54 5.32 -7.14 -4.30
N GLY A 55 5.76 -7.84 -3.26
CA GLY A 55 5.75 -9.30 -3.19
C GLY A 55 4.41 -9.76 -2.64
N SER A 56 4.41 -10.18 -1.38
CA SER A 56 3.23 -10.70 -0.66
C SER A 56 2.34 -9.59 -0.09
N CYS A 57 2.88 -8.37 0.03
CA CYS A 57 2.16 -7.17 0.48
C CYS A 57 1.02 -6.77 -0.46
N ILE A 58 0.13 -5.92 0.05
CA ILE A 58 -0.94 -5.26 -0.72
C ILE A 58 -0.71 -3.75 -0.70
N SER A 59 -1.04 -3.12 -1.84
CA SER A 59 -1.28 -1.69 -1.93
C SER A 59 -2.73 -1.45 -2.33
N VAL A 60 -3.38 -0.57 -1.59
CA VAL A 60 -4.64 0.06 -1.99
C VAL A 60 -4.34 1.46 -2.49
N CYS A 61 -4.79 1.75 -3.70
CA CYS A 61 -4.82 3.10 -4.26
C CYS A 61 -6.22 3.68 -4.05
N VAL A 62 -6.31 4.88 -3.49
CA VAL A 62 -7.54 5.63 -3.28
C VAL A 62 -7.51 6.90 -4.10
N THR A 63 -8.61 7.27 -4.73
CA THR A 63 -8.71 8.55 -5.46
C THR A 63 -10.10 9.16 -5.32
N ASP A 64 -10.14 10.45 -5.00
CA ASP A 64 -11.27 11.32 -5.33
C ASP A 64 -10.87 12.17 -6.54
N LYS A 65 -11.35 11.79 -7.73
CA LYS A 65 -10.99 12.48 -8.98
C LYS A 65 -11.55 13.89 -9.06
N VAL A 66 -12.65 14.17 -8.36
CA VAL A 66 -13.29 15.49 -8.37
C VAL A 66 -12.48 16.46 -7.50
N ALA A 67 -12.04 16.01 -6.32
CA ALA A 67 -11.17 16.79 -5.45
C ALA A 67 -9.70 16.82 -5.94
N GLY A 68 -9.31 15.91 -6.84
CA GLY A 68 -7.96 15.83 -7.37
C GLY A 68 -6.94 15.33 -6.34
N ILE A 69 -7.38 14.52 -5.38
CA ILE A 69 -6.58 13.96 -4.29
C ILE A 69 -6.61 12.44 -4.31
N GLY A 70 -5.50 11.83 -3.94
CA GLY A 70 -5.42 10.39 -3.81
C GLY A 70 -4.26 9.96 -2.93
N GLY A 71 -4.25 8.68 -2.60
CA GLY A 71 -3.20 8.08 -1.80
C GLY A 71 -2.96 6.63 -2.18
N MET A 72 -1.79 6.13 -1.81
CA MET A 72 -1.44 4.72 -1.93
C MET A 72 -0.72 4.27 -0.67
N ASN A 73 -1.14 3.14 -0.12
CA ASN A 73 -0.46 2.49 1.01
C ASN A 73 0.34 1.27 0.55
N HIS A 74 1.17 0.73 1.43
CA HIS A 74 1.87 -0.53 1.26
C HIS A 74 1.87 -1.25 2.61
N PHE A 75 1.00 -2.23 2.78
CA PHE A 75 0.90 -2.96 4.05
C PHE A 75 1.08 -4.47 3.86
N MET A 76 1.48 -5.12 4.95
CA MET A 76 1.46 -6.56 5.14
C MET A 76 0.91 -6.82 6.55
N LEU A 77 0.08 -7.84 6.72
CA LEU A 77 -0.36 -8.26 8.04
C LEU A 77 0.78 -9.02 8.77
N PRO A 78 0.91 -8.89 10.10
CA PRO A 78 1.78 -9.77 10.89
C PRO A 78 1.32 -11.23 10.75
N ILE A 79 2.22 -12.19 11.05
CA ILE A 79 1.87 -13.60 11.11
C ILE A 79 2.18 -14.13 12.50
N TYR A 80 1.20 -14.74 13.12
CA TYR A 80 1.39 -15.50 14.35
C TYR A 80 1.40 -16.99 14.04
N SER A 81 2.29 -17.75 14.69
CA SER A 81 2.33 -19.20 14.51
C SER A 81 1.07 -19.85 15.09
N ARG A 82 0.71 -21.05 14.62
CA ARG A 82 -0.48 -21.79 15.09
C ARG A 82 -0.40 -22.09 16.60
N GLU A 83 0.80 -22.35 17.12
CA GLU A 83 1.07 -22.54 18.55
C GLU A 83 0.85 -21.26 19.37
N GLN A 84 1.14 -20.09 18.80
CA GLN A 84 0.83 -18.80 19.40
C GLN A 84 -0.68 -18.48 19.32
N ALA A 85 -1.32 -18.82 18.20
CA ALA A 85 -2.76 -18.64 18.01
C ALA A 85 -3.62 -19.51 18.95
N ASP A 86 -3.21 -20.75 19.20
CA ASP A 86 -3.89 -21.67 20.12
C ASP A 86 -3.73 -21.25 21.59
N SER A 87 -2.63 -20.56 21.92
CA SER A 87 -2.38 -20.02 23.27
C SER A 87 -3.05 -18.67 23.53
N TRP A 88 -3.30 -17.87 22.49
CA TRP A 88 -3.79 -16.48 22.60
C TRP A 88 -5.20 -16.22 22.03
N GLY A 89 -5.81 -17.19 21.34
CA GLY A 89 -7.18 -17.10 20.82
C GLY A 89 -7.46 -15.82 20.02
N SER A 90 -8.72 -15.36 20.02
CA SER A 90 -9.29 -14.14 19.38
C SER A 90 -8.34 -12.91 19.26
N THR A 91 -7.41 -12.77 20.20
CA THR A 91 -6.37 -11.73 20.24
C THR A 91 -5.48 -11.66 18.99
N VAL A 92 -5.16 -12.80 18.35
CA VAL A 92 -4.30 -12.84 17.16
C VAL A 92 -4.99 -12.23 15.93
N ILE A 93 -6.21 -12.70 15.63
CA ILE A 93 -7.05 -12.13 14.55
C ILE A 93 -7.30 -10.64 14.81
N SER A 94 -7.47 -10.26 16.09
CA SER A 94 -7.64 -8.85 16.46
C SER A 94 -6.40 -8.00 16.16
N ALA A 95 -5.18 -8.53 16.31
CA ALA A 95 -3.95 -7.78 16.07
C ALA A 95 -3.70 -7.56 14.57
N GLU A 96 -3.88 -8.60 13.75
CA GLU A 96 -3.83 -8.51 12.28
C GLU A 96 -4.86 -7.49 11.77
N THR A 97 -6.11 -7.64 12.23
CA THR A 97 -7.21 -6.74 11.86
C THR A 97 -6.93 -5.29 12.28
N ARG A 98 -6.44 -5.06 13.51
CA ARG A 98 -6.06 -3.71 13.97
C ARG A 98 -4.98 -3.09 13.09
N TYR A 99 -3.94 -3.85 12.73
CA TYR A 99 -2.84 -3.34 11.91
C TYR A 99 -3.32 -2.97 10.50
N GLY A 100 -4.06 -3.88 9.85
CA GLY A 100 -4.62 -3.61 8.53
C GLY A 100 -5.59 -2.44 8.54
N ASN A 101 -6.46 -2.37 9.57
CA ASN A 101 -7.42 -1.26 9.74
C ASN A 101 -6.68 0.06 9.88
N PHE A 102 -5.65 0.12 10.73
CA PHE A 102 -4.81 1.30 10.91
C PHE A 102 -4.21 1.76 9.56
N ALA A 103 -3.58 0.86 8.81
CA ALA A 103 -2.95 1.22 7.53
C ALA A 103 -3.93 1.74 6.47
N MET A 104 -5.19 1.26 6.49
CA MET A 104 -6.24 1.71 5.59
C MET A 104 -6.89 3.01 6.07
N GLU A 105 -7.24 3.07 7.35
CA GLU A 105 -7.96 4.17 7.97
C GLU A 105 -7.14 5.46 7.97
N HIS A 106 -5.86 5.40 8.34
CA HIS A 106 -4.99 6.59 8.33
C HIS A 106 -4.91 7.22 6.93
N MET A 107 -4.67 6.40 5.91
CA MET A 107 -4.61 6.89 4.53
C MET A 107 -5.93 7.50 4.07
N ILE A 108 -7.07 6.83 4.32
CA ILE A 108 -8.39 7.33 3.92
C ILE A 108 -8.73 8.62 4.68
N ASN A 109 -8.45 8.69 5.97
CA ASN A 109 -8.67 9.87 6.79
C ASN A 109 -7.82 11.05 6.31
N ASP A 110 -6.56 10.84 5.93
CA ASP A 110 -5.74 11.92 5.35
C ASP A 110 -6.24 12.36 3.98
N VAL A 111 -6.75 11.45 3.14
CA VAL A 111 -7.42 11.84 1.88
C VAL A 111 -8.64 12.72 2.18
N ILE A 112 -9.46 12.36 3.17
CA ILE A 112 -10.66 13.14 3.53
C ILE A 112 -10.28 14.49 4.16
N LYS A 113 -9.33 14.50 5.08
CA LYS A 113 -8.81 15.69 5.77
C LYS A 113 -8.32 16.75 4.78
N HIS A 114 -7.76 16.33 3.66
CA HIS A 114 -7.24 17.23 2.61
C HIS A 114 -8.23 17.44 1.44
N GLY A 115 -9.53 17.18 1.67
CA GLY A 115 -10.62 17.59 0.76
C GLY A 115 -11.29 16.46 -0.03
N GLY A 116 -10.87 15.21 0.17
CA GLY A 116 -11.53 14.04 -0.39
C GLY A 116 -12.90 13.78 0.24
N VAL A 117 -13.82 13.19 -0.51
CA VAL A 117 -15.16 12.81 -0.01
C VAL A 117 -15.30 11.30 -0.04
N LYS A 118 -15.57 10.67 1.11
CA LYS A 118 -15.64 9.20 1.28
C LYS A 118 -16.48 8.51 0.20
N ASN A 119 -17.67 9.03 -0.09
CA ASN A 119 -18.60 8.44 -1.07
C ASN A 119 -18.16 8.60 -2.54
N ARG A 120 -17.10 9.38 -2.81
CA ARG A 120 -16.51 9.53 -4.15
C ARG A 120 -15.20 8.77 -4.29
N LEU A 121 -14.73 8.10 -3.24
CA LEU A 121 -13.47 7.39 -3.25
C LEU A 121 -13.58 6.14 -4.13
N GLU A 122 -12.78 6.12 -5.18
CA GLU A 122 -12.54 4.91 -5.97
C GLU A 122 -11.31 4.19 -5.42
N LEU A 123 -11.46 2.89 -5.15
CA LEU A 123 -10.38 2.03 -4.65
C LEU A 123 -9.88 1.09 -5.73
N LYS A 124 -8.55 0.88 -5.76
CA LYS A 124 -7.90 -0.15 -6.55
C LYS A 124 -6.94 -0.96 -5.70
N VAL A 125 -7.01 -2.28 -5.81
CA VAL A 125 -6.21 -3.20 -4.97
C VAL A 125 -5.21 -3.95 -5.83
N ILE A 126 -3.93 -3.88 -5.47
CA ILE A 126 -2.84 -4.51 -6.22
C ILE A 126 -1.93 -5.23 -5.24
N GLY A 127 -1.41 -6.41 -5.60
CA GLY A 127 -0.39 -7.11 -4.80
C GLY A 127 -0.73 -8.56 -4.48
N GLY A 128 -0.37 -9.02 -3.28
CA GLY A 128 -0.67 -10.37 -2.80
C GLY A 128 -0.03 -11.47 -3.64
N GLY A 129 1.15 -11.22 -4.22
CA GLY A 129 1.87 -12.16 -5.04
C GLY A 129 2.43 -13.33 -4.24
N ARG A 130 2.34 -14.55 -4.80
CA ARG A 130 2.88 -15.80 -4.26
C ARG A 130 4.31 -16.00 -4.73
N VAL A 131 5.24 -15.21 -4.18
CA VAL A 131 6.65 -15.23 -4.60
C VAL A 131 7.36 -16.53 -4.16
N MET A 132 6.86 -17.20 -3.11
CA MET A 132 7.21 -18.58 -2.69
C MET A 132 6.00 -19.29 -2.07
N ASP A 133 6.05 -20.62 -1.97
CA ASP A 133 4.98 -21.42 -1.35
C ASP A 133 4.72 -21.05 0.11
N GLN A 134 5.76 -20.81 0.91
CA GLN A 134 5.62 -20.37 2.32
C GLN A 134 5.01 -18.96 2.46
N MET A 135 5.16 -18.11 1.44
CA MET A 135 4.60 -16.75 1.42
C MET A 135 3.20 -16.69 0.79
N THR A 136 2.72 -17.82 0.28
CA THR A 136 1.38 -17.93 -0.34
C THR A 136 0.30 -17.54 0.65
N ASP A 137 0.38 -18.04 1.88
CA ASP A 137 -0.66 -17.83 2.88
C ASP A 137 -0.76 -16.37 3.30
N ILE A 138 0.34 -15.62 3.24
CA ILE A 138 0.40 -14.20 3.57
C ILE A 138 -0.36 -13.38 2.54
N GLY A 139 -0.05 -13.60 1.26
CA GLY A 139 -0.72 -12.89 0.17
C GLY A 139 -2.23 -13.11 0.22
N LEU A 140 -2.67 -14.35 0.44
CA LEU A 140 -4.09 -14.67 0.56
C LEU A 140 -4.76 -14.01 1.76
N ARG A 141 -4.10 -13.98 2.93
CA ARG A 141 -4.62 -13.27 4.12
C ARG A 141 -4.75 -11.77 3.88
N ASN A 142 -3.73 -11.14 3.29
CA ASN A 142 -3.77 -9.71 2.96
C ASN A 142 -4.91 -9.39 1.98
N ILE A 143 -5.15 -10.26 0.99
CA ILE A 143 -6.25 -10.14 0.03
C ILE A 143 -7.61 -10.30 0.72
N SER A 144 -7.77 -11.31 1.57
CA SER A 144 -9.03 -11.50 2.32
C SER A 144 -9.35 -10.28 3.18
N PHE A 145 -8.37 -9.84 3.97
CA PHE A 145 -8.52 -8.68 4.84
C PHE A 145 -8.96 -7.43 4.08
N VAL A 146 -8.33 -7.10 2.95
CA VAL A 146 -8.67 -5.88 2.21
C VAL A 146 -10.07 -5.95 1.60
N TYR A 147 -10.54 -7.13 1.18
CA TYR A 147 -11.92 -7.29 0.72
C TYR A 147 -12.92 -7.10 1.85
N ASP A 148 -12.66 -7.70 3.01
CA ASP A 148 -13.52 -7.55 4.18
C ASP A 148 -13.59 -6.09 4.63
N TYR A 149 -12.44 -5.40 4.67
CA TYR A 149 -12.38 -3.97 4.99
C TYR A 149 -13.22 -3.13 4.03
N ILE A 150 -13.03 -3.31 2.72
CA ILE A 150 -13.75 -2.55 1.69
C ILE A 150 -15.26 -2.78 1.80
N ALA A 151 -15.68 -4.03 2.02
CA ALA A 151 -17.10 -4.39 2.16
C ALA A 151 -17.72 -3.76 3.41
N ASN A 152 -17.03 -3.86 4.56
CA ASN A 152 -17.50 -3.31 5.83
C ASN A 152 -17.59 -1.78 5.81
N GLU A 153 -16.62 -1.11 5.20
CA GLU A 153 -16.59 0.35 5.06
C GLU A 153 -17.43 0.89 3.91
N ARG A 154 -18.07 -0.01 3.13
CA ARG A 154 -18.90 0.31 1.95
C ARG A 154 -18.15 1.18 0.93
N LEU A 155 -16.87 0.86 0.71
CA LEU A 155 -16.01 1.58 -0.23
C LEU A 155 -16.15 1.01 -1.64
N GLN A 156 -15.97 1.85 -2.66
CA GLN A 156 -16.14 1.44 -4.05
C GLN A 156 -14.85 0.84 -4.62
N LEU A 157 -14.74 -0.48 -4.64
CA LEU A 157 -13.68 -1.17 -5.39
C LEU A 157 -13.95 -1.12 -6.89
N VAL A 158 -13.12 -0.41 -7.65
CA VAL A 158 -13.29 -0.25 -9.10
C VAL A 158 -12.39 -1.14 -9.94
N LYS A 159 -11.26 -1.60 -9.38
CA LYS A 159 -10.32 -2.48 -10.08
C LYS A 159 -9.38 -3.22 -9.13
N GLU A 160 -8.92 -4.38 -9.55
CA GLU A 160 -7.92 -5.14 -8.81
C GLU A 160 -6.95 -5.89 -9.74
N ASP A 161 -5.74 -6.15 -9.23
CA ASP A 161 -4.76 -7.11 -9.74
C ASP A 161 -4.01 -7.73 -8.56
N VAL A 162 -4.60 -8.78 -7.99
CA VAL A 162 -4.09 -9.49 -6.82
C VAL A 162 -3.70 -10.94 -7.13
N GLY A 163 -2.96 -11.60 -6.23
CA GLY A 163 -2.59 -13.01 -6.37
C GLY A 163 -1.45 -13.26 -7.36
N ASP A 164 -1.46 -14.37 -8.10
CA ASP A 164 -0.42 -14.77 -9.08
C ASP A 164 0.97 -15.00 -8.46
N ARG A 165 1.90 -15.62 -9.19
CA ARG A 165 3.25 -16.00 -8.72
C ARG A 165 4.33 -14.93 -8.89
N TYR A 166 3.95 -13.73 -9.33
CA TYR A 166 4.90 -12.69 -9.73
C TYR A 166 4.80 -11.45 -8.85
N PRO A 167 5.95 -10.90 -8.42
CA PRO A 167 5.98 -9.56 -7.85
C PRO A 167 5.46 -8.51 -8.83
N ARG A 168 4.93 -7.41 -8.30
CA ARG A 168 4.35 -6.31 -9.08
C ARG A 168 5.05 -5.00 -8.77
N LYS A 169 5.58 -4.33 -9.80
CA LYS A 169 5.86 -2.90 -9.71
C LYS A 169 4.56 -2.15 -9.97
N VAL A 170 4.18 -1.26 -9.06
CA VAL A 170 2.97 -0.45 -9.12
C VAL A 170 3.36 1.01 -9.27
N LEU A 171 2.77 1.67 -10.26
CA LEU A 171 2.80 3.12 -10.42
C LEU A 171 1.36 3.62 -10.42
N PHE A 172 1.02 4.45 -9.46
CA PHE A 172 -0.29 5.05 -9.29
C PHE A 172 -0.22 6.54 -9.57
N HIS A 173 -1.08 7.05 -10.44
CA HIS A 173 -1.16 8.47 -10.74
C HIS A 173 -2.27 9.11 -9.92
N VAL A 174 -1.88 10.03 -9.04
CA VAL A 174 -2.75 10.60 -8.00
C VAL A 174 -4.02 11.24 -8.56
N LYS A 175 -3.89 12.24 -9.45
CA LYS A 175 -5.06 12.98 -9.95
C LYS A 175 -6.02 12.16 -10.82
N THR A 176 -5.48 11.27 -11.66
CA THR A 176 -6.29 10.52 -12.63
C THR A 176 -6.82 9.20 -12.06
N GLY A 177 -6.24 8.75 -10.94
CA GLY A 177 -6.46 7.44 -10.36
C GLY A 177 -5.91 6.29 -11.19
N LYS A 178 -5.20 6.53 -12.30
CA LYS A 178 -4.69 5.46 -13.19
C LYS A 178 -3.59 4.68 -12.49
N VAL A 179 -3.64 3.35 -12.62
CA VAL A 179 -2.60 2.45 -12.10
C VAL A 179 -1.95 1.72 -13.27
N LYS A 180 -0.62 1.75 -13.31
CA LYS A 180 0.19 0.89 -14.17
C LYS A 180 0.79 -0.21 -13.31
N VAL A 181 0.51 -1.46 -13.68
CA VAL A 181 1.07 -2.63 -13.01
C VAL A 181 2.00 -3.35 -13.98
N ARG A 182 3.21 -3.66 -13.51
CA ARG A 182 4.15 -4.51 -14.24
C ARG A 182 4.53 -5.71 -13.41
N LYS A 183 4.10 -6.90 -13.86
CA LYS A 183 4.53 -8.18 -13.30
C LYS A 183 6.01 -8.40 -13.64
N LEU A 184 6.81 -8.61 -12.62
CA LEU A 184 8.26 -8.73 -12.75
C LEU A 184 8.64 -10.21 -12.92
N LYS A 185 8.75 -10.66 -14.17
CA LYS A 185 9.00 -12.07 -14.51
C LYS A 185 10.48 -12.50 -14.41
N LYS A 186 11.39 -11.53 -14.44
CA LYS A 186 12.85 -11.72 -14.38
C LYS A 186 13.43 -10.85 -13.27
N VAL A 187 13.18 -11.22 -12.03
CA VAL A 187 13.80 -10.58 -10.86
C VAL A 187 14.73 -11.59 -10.22
N ASN A 188 15.88 -11.14 -9.73
CA ASN A 188 16.57 -11.87 -8.67
C ASN A 188 15.69 -11.79 -7.44
N ASN A 189 14.75 -12.74 -7.32
CA ASN A 189 13.74 -12.79 -6.27
C ASN A 189 14.35 -12.65 -4.87
N SER A 190 15.63 -13.00 -4.67
CA SER A 190 16.36 -12.86 -3.42
C SER A 190 16.13 -11.52 -2.73
N THR A 191 16.36 -10.40 -3.41
CA THR A 191 16.23 -9.06 -2.81
C THR A 191 14.79 -8.69 -2.39
N LEU A 192 13.76 -9.20 -3.08
CA LEU A 192 12.37 -8.95 -2.68
C LEU A 192 11.94 -9.89 -1.56
N LEU A 193 12.41 -11.13 -1.59
CA LEU A 193 12.14 -12.12 -0.56
C LEU A 193 12.80 -11.74 0.76
N GLU A 194 14.04 -11.28 0.73
CA GLU A 194 14.75 -10.73 1.89
C GLU A 194 13.95 -9.58 2.49
N ARG A 195 13.47 -8.64 1.65
CA ARG A 195 12.67 -7.50 2.11
C ARG A 195 11.32 -7.91 2.71
N ASP A 196 10.59 -8.82 2.08
CA ASP A 196 9.33 -9.33 2.61
C ASP A 196 9.56 -10.04 3.97
N SER A 197 10.63 -10.85 4.06
CA SER A 197 10.97 -11.60 5.28
C SER A 197 11.44 -10.69 6.42
N GLU A 198 12.29 -9.71 6.11
CA GLU A 198 12.75 -8.70 7.07
C GLU A 198 11.59 -7.86 7.59
N TYR A 199 10.69 -7.45 6.71
CA TYR A 199 9.52 -6.66 7.11
C TYR A 199 8.57 -7.47 8.00
N LEU A 200 8.30 -8.72 7.63
CA LEU A 200 7.50 -9.63 8.44
C LEU A 200 8.10 -9.85 9.84
N SER A 201 9.42 -10.05 9.93
CA SER A 201 10.14 -10.18 11.20
C SER A 201 9.97 -8.94 12.10
N LYS A 202 10.03 -7.74 11.50
CA LYS A 202 9.79 -6.48 12.22
C LYS A 202 8.35 -6.35 12.71
N LEU A 203 7.36 -6.71 11.90
CA LEU A 203 5.96 -6.68 12.30
C LEU A 203 5.68 -7.62 13.49
N ASN A 204 6.27 -8.80 13.46
CA ASN A 204 6.09 -9.79 14.52
C ASN A 204 6.78 -9.37 15.82
N THR A 205 7.94 -8.73 15.78
CA THR A 205 8.61 -8.24 17.00
C THR A 205 7.89 -7.04 17.62
N GLN A 206 7.41 -6.08 16.82
CA GLN A 206 6.67 -4.91 17.30
C GLN A 206 5.34 -5.28 17.96
N THR A 207 4.69 -6.34 17.50
CA THR A 207 3.40 -6.77 18.06
C THR A 207 3.53 -7.72 19.25
N VAL A 208 4.67 -8.42 19.40
CA VAL A 208 4.96 -9.26 20.58
C VAL A 208 5.51 -8.42 21.74
N GLY A 209 6.23 -7.32 21.47
CA GLY A 209 6.83 -6.46 22.49
C GLY A 209 5.98 -5.28 22.96
N GLY A 210 4.84 -5.02 22.32
CA GLY A 210 3.98 -3.88 22.65
C GLY A 210 2.52 -4.28 22.68
N SER A 211 1.85 -4.00 23.81
CA SER A 211 0.51 -3.43 23.71
C SER A 211 0.64 -2.30 22.69
N VAL A 212 -0.16 -2.35 21.63
CA VAL A 212 -0.26 -1.22 20.70
C VAL A 212 -0.61 -0.02 21.57
N ASP A 213 0.36 0.84 21.88
CA ASP A 213 0.10 2.13 22.47
C ASP A 213 -0.54 2.96 21.36
N LEU A 214 -1.86 2.84 21.33
CA LEU A 214 -2.81 3.63 20.58
C LEU A 214 -2.77 5.04 21.17
N PHE A 215 -2.04 5.95 20.52
CA PHE A 215 -2.16 7.39 20.73
C PHE A 215 -2.89 8.02 19.55
#